data_AF-A0ABD2RT07-F1
#
_entry.id   AF-A0ABD2RT07-F1
#
_cell.length_a   1.000
_cell.length_b   1.000
_cell.length_c   1.000
_cell.angle_alpha   90.00
_cell.angle_beta   90.00
_cell.angle_gamma   90.00
#
_symmetry.space_group_name_H-M   'P 1'
#
loop_
_entity.id
_entity.type
_entity.pdbx_description
1 polymer ?
#
loop_
_entity_poly.entity_id
_entity_poly.type
_entity_poly.pdbx_seq_one_letter_code
_entity_poly.pdbx_strand_id
1 'polypeptide(L)'
;GKFKETVTNDVQGLLSLYEASHLRVRDEEILEEALTFTITHLESIVSNLSNNSLKVEVTEALSQPIRMTLPRMGARKYISIYENNDAHNYLLLKFAKLDFNMLQKFHQRELSELTRWWKDLHFANKYPYARDRLVECYFWILGVYFEPKYSRARKMLTKVLKMTSIIDDTFDAYATYDELVTFTDAIQRWEANAIDSIPPYMRPLYQALLDIYSEMEQVLSKECKLDRLYYAKYEVIFLFT
;
A
#
# COMPACT_ATOMS: atom_id res chain seq x y z
N GLY A 1 21.60 20.20 26.68
CA GLY A 1 20.23 20.71 26.76
C GLY A 1 19.29 19.54 26.74
N LYS A 2 19.02 18.95 27.91
CA LYS A 2 18.12 17.79 28.01
C LYS A 2 16.67 18.23 28.10
N PHE A 3 15.75 17.36 27.70
CA PHE A 3 14.32 17.58 27.95
C PHE A 3 14.03 17.70 29.45
N LYS A 4 13.15 18.63 29.82
CA LYS A 4 12.81 18.89 31.23
C LYS A 4 11.96 17.75 31.77
N GLU A 5 12.37 17.15 32.89
CA GLU A 5 11.63 16.08 33.55
C GLU A 5 10.21 16.50 33.96
N THR A 6 9.96 17.79 34.16
CA THR A 6 8.62 18.31 34.47
C THR A 6 7.59 18.06 33.36
N VAL A 7 8.03 17.82 32.12
CA VAL A 7 7.16 17.52 30.98
C VAL A 7 6.61 16.08 31.06
N THR A 8 7.19 15.22 31.90
CA THR A 8 6.81 13.80 31.99
C THR A 8 5.39 13.56 32.51
N ASN A 9 4.82 14.55 33.21
CA ASN A 9 3.43 14.50 33.70
C ASN A 9 2.40 14.86 32.61
N ASP A 10 2.82 15.48 31.50
CA ASP A 10 1.95 15.81 30.37
C ASP A 10 1.99 14.70 29.32
N VAL A 11 1.14 13.69 29.53
CA VAL A 11 1.05 12.51 28.65
C VAL A 11 0.68 12.90 27.22
N GLN A 12 -0.21 13.87 27.03
CA GLN A 12 -0.63 14.32 25.71
C GLN A 12 0.50 15.05 25.00
N GLY A 13 1.25 15.88 25.73
CA GLY A 13 2.47 16.54 25.24
C GLY A 13 3.55 15.54 24.84
N LEU A 14 3.79 14.51 25.67
CA LEU A 14 4.71 13.41 25.36
C LEU A 14 4.30 12.66 24.09
N LEU A 15 3.02 12.30 23.96
CA LEU A 15 2.49 11.61 22.78
C LEU A 15 2.62 12.48 21.51
N SER A 16 2.36 13.79 21.63
CA SER A 16 2.51 14.72 20.51
C SER A 16 3.97 14.85 20.08
N LEU A 17 4.90 14.92 21.04
CA LEU A 17 6.33 14.97 20.76
C LEU A 17 6.85 13.64 20.17
N TYR A 18 6.33 12.51 20.64
CA TYR A 18 6.61 11.19 20.09
C TYR A 18 6.25 11.14 18.60
N GLU A 19 5.02 11.49 18.24
CA GLU A 19 4.57 11.49 16.84
C GLU A 19 5.37 12.48 15.97
N ALA A 20 5.69 13.66 16.49
CA ALA A 20 6.51 14.64 15.79
C ALA A 20 7.94 14.15 15.56
N SER A 21 8.54 13.44 16.52
CA SER A 21 9.92 12.93 16.41
C SER A 21 10.10 11.86 15.34
N HIS A 22 9.02 11.22 14.87
CA HIS A 22 9.03 10.33 13.70
C HIS A 22 9.09 11.05 12.35
N LEU A 23 8.99 12.39 12.33
CA LEU A 23 9.20 13.21 11.14
C LEU A 23 10.66 13.68 10.97
N ARG A 24 11.55 13.31 11.89
CA ARG A 24 12.94 13.76 11.87
C ARG A 24 13.68 13.34 10.59
N VAL A 25 14.66 14.15 10.20
CA VAL A 25 15.59 13.86 9.12
C VAL A 25 17.00 13.57 9.66
N ARG A 26 17.93 13.27 8.75
CA ARG A 26 19.33 13.00 9.10
C ARG A 26 19.93 14.19 9.86
N ASP A 27 20.73 13.89 10.88
CA ASP A 27 21.48 14.84 11.68
C ASP A 27 20.62 15.75 12.60
N GLU A 28 19.34 15.43 12.80
CA GLU A 28 18.49 16.09 13.81
C GLU A 28 18.60 15.43 15.20
N GLU A 29 19.76 15.59 15.85
CA GLU A 29 20.07 14.98 17.16
C GLU A 29 19.03 15.28 18.25
N ILE A 30 18.46 16.49 18.25
CA ILE A 30 17.44 16.90 19.23
C ILE A 30 16.17 16.04 19.10
N LEU A 31 15.75 15.68 17.88
CA LEU A 31 14.56 14.85 17.67
C LEU A 31 14.86 13.36 17.90
N GLU A 32 16.10 12.92 17.74
CA GLU A 32 16.54 11.59 18.17
C GLU A 32 16.49 11.46 19.71
N GLU A 33 16.98 12.47 20.43
CA GLU A 33 16.85 12.55 21.89
C GLU A 33 15.37 12.61 22.30
N ALA A 34 14.53 13.36 21.57
CA ALA A 34 13.10 13.47 21.83
C ALA A 34 12.38 12.12 21.66
N LEU A 35 12.70 11.36 20.61
CA LEU A 35 12.10 10.04 20.40
C LEU A 35 12.46 9.11 21.57
N THR A 36 13.75 9.05 21.94
CA THR A 36 14.23 8.19 23.04
C THR A 36 13.58 8.57 24.37
N PHE A 37 13.51 9.88 24.66
CA PHE A 37 12.86 10.41 25.84
C PHE A 37 11.37 10.04 25.90
N THR A 38 10.63 10.29 24.82
CA THR A 38 9.19 10.04 24.78
C THR A 38 8.83 8.56 24.85
N ILE A 39 9.56 7.67 24.15
CA ILE A 39 9.36 6.21 24.26
C ILE A 39 9.49 5.77 25.72
N THR A 40 10.61 6.12 26.36
CA THR A 40 10.91 5.71 27.74
C THR A 40 9.79 6.11 28.70
N HIS A 41 9.31 7.35 28.59
CA HIS A 41 8.27 7.85 29.49
C HIS A 41 6.88 7.30 29.16
N LEU A 42 6.50 7.20 27.89
CA LEU A 42 5.20 6.64 27.48
C LEU A 42 5.07 5.16 27.88
N GLU A 43 6.11 4.35 27.69
CA GLU A 43 6.12 2.94 28.12
C GLU A 43 6.01 2.79 29.65
N SER A 44 6.64 3.69 30.40
CA SER A 44 6.58 3.67 31.87
C SER A 44 5.19 3.99 32.42
N ILE A 45 4.43 4.88 31.77
CA ILE A 45 3.14 5.37 32.29
C ILE A 45 1.92 4.64 31.72
N VAL A 46 2.01 4.03 30.53
CA VAL A 46 0.84 3.51 29.79
C VAL A 46 0.01 2.50 30.59
N SER A 47 0.65 1.67 31.41
CA SER A 47 -0.03 0.69 32.27
C SER A 47 -0.90 1.35 33.35
N ASN A 48 -0.47 2.51 33.85
CA ASN A 48 -1.05 3.26 34.96
C ASN A 48 -2.03 4.36 34.53
N LEU A 49 -2.23 4.57 33.23
CA LEU A 49 -3.21 5.55 32.73
C LEU A 49 -4.64 5.15 33.11
N SER A 50 -5.34 6.04 33.81
CA SER A 50 -6.72 5.87 34.22
C SER A 50 -7.73 6.15 33.09
N ASN A 51 -7.36 7.03 32.13
CA ASN A 51 -8.18 7.32 30.97
C ASN A 51 -8.00 6.19 29.92
N ASN A 52 -9.04 5.38 29.74
CA ASN A 52 -9.03 4.27 28.79
C ASN A 52 -8.78 4.70 27.34
N SER A 53 -9.37 5.82 26.89
CA SER A 53 -9.18 6.33 25.52
C SER A 53 -7.73 6.72 25.28
N LEU A 54 -7.14 7.51 26.20
CA LEU A 54 -5.75 7.94 26.10
C LEU A 54 -4.78 6.75 26.20
N LYS A 55 -5.09 5.77 27.06
CA LYS A 55 -4.30 4.54 27.19
C LYS A 55 -4.26 3.75 25.88
N VAL A 56 -5.40 3.62 25.20
CA VAL A 56 -5.45 2.97 23.89
C VAL A 56 -4.66 3.77 22.85
N GLU A 57 -4.79 5.10 22.84
CA GLU A 57 -4.08 5.97 21.91
C GLU A 57 -2.54 5.86 22.07
N VAL A 58 -2.03 5.92 23.30
CA VAL A 58 -0.61 5.73 23.60
C VAL A 58 -0.13 4.33 23.21
N THR A 59 -0.94 3.31 23.49
CA THR A 59 -0.60 1.91 23.15
C THR A 59 -0.50 1.72 21.63
N GLU A 60 -1.45 2.26 20.88
CA GLU A 60 -1.46 2.19 19.42
C GLU A 60 -0.28 2.96 18.82
N ALA A 61 0.03 4.16 19.33
CA ALA A 61 1.16 4.97 18.87
C ALA A 61 2.50 4.26 19.11
N LEU A 62 2.72 3.70 20.31
CA LEU A 62 3.93 2.92 20.63
C LEU A 62 4.07 1.67 19.74
N SER A 63 2.96 1.05 19.35
CA SER A 63 2.99 -0.07 18.41
C SER A 63 3.31 0.37 16.98
N GLN A 64 2.72 1.47 16.52
CA GLN A 64 2.95 2.01 15.18
C GLN A 64 2.64 3.52 15.17
N PRO A 65 3.63 4.39 14.98
CA PRO A 65 3.38 5.83 14.93
C PRO A 65 2.51 6.20 13.73
N ILE A 66 1.80 7.32 13.83
CA ILE A 66 0.90 7.82 12.77
C ILE A 66 1.66 7.94 11.45
N ARG A 67 2.90 8.45 11.49
CA ARG A 67 3.73 8.67 10.30
C ARG A 67 4.00 7.40 9.48
N MET A 68 4.04 6.24 10.14
CA MET A 68 4.32 4.95 9.53
C MET A 68 3.05 4.10 9.30
N THR A 69 1.88 4.62 9.68
CA THR A 69 0.61 3.92 9.58
C THR A 69 -0.07 4.21 8.23
N LEU A 70 -0.57 3.18 7.55
CA LEU A 70 -1.39 3.36 6.35
C LEU A 70 -2.63 4.21 6.68
N PRO A 71 -2.92 5.32 5.95
CA PRO A 71 -3.96 6.28 6.34
C PRO A 71 -5.33 5.64 6.58
N ARG A 72 -5.74 4.68 5.74
CA ARG A 72 -7.03 3.97 5.91
C ARG A 72 -7.07 3.06 7.13
N MET A 73 -5.95 2.43 7.48
CA MET A 73 -5.84 1.60 8.68
C MET A 73 -5.84 2.47 9.93
N GLY A 74 -5.07 3.56 9.92
CA GLY A 74 -5.04 4.55 11.01
C GLY A 74 -6.42 5.16 11.24
N ALA A 75 -7.10 5.61 10.17
CA ALA A 75 -8.45 6.15 10.26
C ALA A 75 -9.46 5.13 10.83
N ARG A 76 -9.39 3.86 10.42
CA ARG A 76 -10.28 2.82 10.95
C ARG A 76 -10.13 2.65 12.47
N LYS A 77 -8.88 2.58 12.95
CA LYS A 77 -8.57 2.44 14.38
C LYS A 77 -9.00 3.70 15.14
N TYR A 78 -8.61 4.87 14.63
CA TYR A 78 -8.85 6.14 15.29
C TYR A 78 -10.33 6.51 15.37
N ILE A 79 -11.16 6.17 14.39
CA ILE A 79 -12.62 6.37 14.48
C ILE A 79 -13.19 5.68 15.73
N SER A 80 -12.72 4.47 16.04
CA SER A 80 -13.14 3.74 17.24
C SER A 80 -12.59 4.36 18.53
N ILE A 81 -11.35 4.86 18.52
CA ILE A 81 -10.78 5.58 19.67
C ILE A 81 -11.57 6.87 19.93
N TYR A 82 -11.81 7.65 18.87
CA TYR A 82 -12.54 8.91 18.93
C TYR A 82 -13.99 8.74 19.38
N GLU A 83 -14.66 7.64 19.00
CA GLU A 83 -15.99 7.31 19.50
C GLU A 83 -16.04 7.10 21.02
N ASN A 84 -14.98 6.55 21.61
CA ASN A 84 -14.89 6.30 23.05
C ASN A 84 -14.34 7.50 23.84
N ASN A 85 -14.06 8.63 23.18
CA ASN A 85 -13.64 9.85 23.84
C ASN A 85 -14.87 10.66 24.26
N ASP A 86 -15.07 10.88 25.56
CA ASP A 86 -16.23 11.62 26.08
C ASP A 86 -16.34 13.07 25.55
N ALA A 87 -15.21 13.66 25.11
CA ALA A 87 -15.15 15.01 24.56
C ALA A 87 -15.27 15.06 23.02
N HIS A 88 -15.58 13.94 22.36
CA HIS A 88 -15.64 13.92 20.90
C HIS A 88 -16.74 14.83 20.34
N ASN A 89 -16.48 15.41 19.18
CA ASN A 89 -17.48 16.14 18.44
C ASN A 89 -18.37 15.16 17.67
N TYR A 90 -19.65 15.09 18.04
CA TYR A 90 -20.63 14.20 17.43
C TYR A 90 -20.73 14.36 15.90
N LEU A 91 -20.70 15.60 15.38
CA LEU A 91 -20.80 15.86 13.94
C LEU A 91 -19.57 15.33 13.20
N LEU A 92 -18.37 15.52 13.76
CA LEU A 92 -17.14 14.99 13.17
C LEU A 92 -17.10 13.46 13.18
N LEU A 93 -17.49 12.83 14.29
CA LEU A 93 -17.54 11.37 14.38
C LEU A 93 -18.52 10.78 13.36
N LYS A 94 -19.73 11.36 13.26
CA LYS A 94 -20.74 10.94 12.30
C LYS A 94 -20.24 11.09 10.87
N PHE A 95 -19.61 12.22 10.55
CA PHE A 95 -19.02 12.46 9.24
C PHE A 95 -17.95 11.42 8.90
N ALA A 96 -16.99 11.19 9.80
CA ALA A 96 -15.91 10.23 9.59
C ALA A 96 -16.42 8.80 9.35
N LYS A 97 -17.43 8.35 10.12
CA LYS A 97 -18.05 7.03 9.93
C LYS A 97 -18.77 6.90 8.58
N LEU A 98 -19.53 7.90 8.19
CA LEU A 98 -20.26 7.89 6.92
C LEU A 98 -19.30 7.91 5.73
N ASP A 99 -18.32 8.80 5.74
CA ASP A 99 -17.30 8.88 4.69
C ASP A 99 -16.50 7.57 4.59
N PHE A 100 -16.03 7.03 5.72
CA PHE A 100 -15.28 5.77 5.75
C PHE A 100 -16.07 4.62 5.12
N ASN A 101 -17.35 4.48 5.47
CA ASN A 101 -18.21 3.40 4.98
C ASN A 101 -18.58 3.61 3.50
N MET A 102 -18.83 4.85 3.08
CA MET A 102 -19.09 5.18 1.68
C MET A 102 -17.89 4.83 0.79
N LEU A 103 -16.69 5.24 1.18
CA LEU A 103 -15.46 4.88 0.46
C LEU A 103 -15.20 3.39 0.50
N GLN A 104 -15.45 2.70 1.62
CA GLN A 104 -15.31 1.25 1.68
C GLN A 104 -16.24 0.54 0.67
N LYS A 105 -17.48 1.01 0.50
CA LYS A 105 -18.39 0.47 -0.55
C LYS A 105 -17.86 0.73 -1.95
N PHE A 106 -17.23 1.88 -2.18
CA PHE A 106 -16.57 2.18 -3.45
C PHE A 106 -15.38 1.23 -3.72
N HIS A 107 -14.52 1.01 -2.74
CA HIS A 107 -13.38 0.08 -2.82
C HIS A 107 -13.83 -1.38 -3.01
N GLN A 108 -14.94 -1.80 -2.39
CA GLN A 108 -15.52 -3.12 -2.60
C GLN A 108 -16.00 -3.34 -4.05
N ARG A 109 -16.50 -2.30 -4.72
CA ARG A 109 -16.87 -2.37 -6.15
C ARG A 109 -15.63 -2.54 -7.02
N GLU A 110 -14.58 -1.76 -6.77
CA GLU A 110 -13.28 -1.90 -7.46
C GLU A 110 -12.72 -3.32 -7.31
N LEU A 111 -12.72 -3.85 -6.08
CA LEU A 111 -12.24 -5.22 -5.82
C LEU A 111 -13.11 -6.28 -6.50
N SER A 112 -14.43 -6.07 -6.59
CA SER A 112 -15.32 -6.97 -7.33
C SER A 112 -15.01 -7.00 -8.83
N GLU A 113 -14.75 -5.84 -9.44
CA GLU A 113 -14.32 -5.73 -10.84
C GLU A 113 -12.99 -6.43 -11.07
N LEU A 114 -12.00 -6.17 -10.20
CA LEU A 114 -10.68 -6.80 -10.27
C LEU A 114 -10.75 -8.32 -10.06
N THR A 115 -11.60 -8.78 -9.15
CA THR A 115 -11.81 -10.22 -8.92
C THR A 115 -12.41 -10.90 -10.14
N ARG A 116 -13.33 -10.24 -10.85
CA ARG A 116 -13.87 -10.76 -12.11
C ARG A 116 -12.79 -10.85 -13.17
N TRP A 117 -12.06 -9.76 -13.39
CA TRP A 117 -10.91 -9.73 -14.31
C TRP A 117 -9.90 -10.85 -14.03
N TRP A 118 -9.53 -11.05 -12.76
CA TRP A 118 -8.58 -12.10 -12.36
C TRP A 118 -9.11 -13.51 -12.61
N LYS A 119 -10.41 -13.74 -12.34
CA LYS A 119 -11.06 -15.02 -12.62
C LYS A 119 -11.11 -15.34 -14.11
N ASP A 120 -11.38 -14.33 -14.95
CA ASP A 120 -11.48 -14.49 -16.41
C ASP A 120 -10.13 -14.89 -17.04
N LEU A 121 -9.00 -14.56 -16.41
CA LEU A 121 -7.67 -15.01 -16.86
C LEU A 121 -7.42 -16.51 -16.59
N HIS A 122 -8.08 -17.07 -15.57
CA HIS A 122 -7.88 -18.43 -15.05
C HIS A 122 -6.44 -18.72 -14.55
N PHE A 123 -5.71 -17.68 -14.15
CA PHE A 123 -4.29 -17.78 -13.81
C PHE A 123 -4.00 -18.54 -12.52
N ALA A 124 -4.91 -18.55 -11.55
CA ALA A 124 -4.78 -19.41 -10.36
C ALA A 124 -4.66 -20.90 -10.73
N ASN A 125 -5.30 -21.33 -11.82
CA ASN A 125 -5.22 -22.71 -12.31
C ASN A 125 -4.04 -22.92 -13.27
N LYS A 126 -3.71 -21.92 -14.11
CA LYS A 126 -2.59 -22.00 -15.07
C LYS A 126 -1.21 -21.92 -14.38
N TYR A 127 -1.14 -21.22 -13.25
CA TYR A 127 0.08 -20.96 -12.49
C TYR A 127 -0.10 -21.37 -11.03
N PRO A 128 -0.33 -22.67 -10.73
CA PRO A 128 -0.59 -23.13 -9.37
C PRO A 128 0.62 -22.98 -8.44
N TYR A 129 1.82 -22.78 -9.00
CA TYR A 129 3.03 -22.48 -8.25
C TYR A 129 3.06 -21.04 -7.73
N ALA A 130 2.35 -20.12 -8.40
CA ALA A 130 2.37 -18.71 -8.06
C ALA A 130 1.34 -18.38 -6.98
N ARG A 131 1.65 -17.38 -6.16
CA ARG A 131 0.80 -16.92 -5.07
C ARG A 131 -0.48 -16.28 -5.64
N ASP A 132 -1.65 -16.80 -5.27
CA ASP A 132 -2.93 -16.16 -5.58
C ASP A 132 -3.32 -15.14 -4.50
N ARG A 133 -2.91 -13.88 -4.71
CA ARG A 133 -2.94 -12.80 -3.70
C ARG A 133 -3.56 -11.50 -4.20
N LEU A 134 -4.59 -11.59 -5.04
CA LEU A 134 -5.23 -10.40 -5.64
C LEU A 134 -5.74 -9.41 -4.59
N VAL A 135 -6.36 -9.92 -3.52
CA VAL A 135 -6.95 -9.08 -2.46
C VAL A 135 -5.85 -8.34 -1.70
N GLU A 136 -4.73 -9.00 -1.44
CA GLU A 136 -3.55 -8.44 -0.78
C GLU A 136 -2.86 -7.41 -1.66
N CYS A 137 -2.72 -7.67 -2.98
CA CYS A 137 -2.24 -6.67 -3.94
C CYS A 137 -3.13 -5.43 -3.94
N TYR A 138 -4.46 -5.60 -3.98
CA TYR A 138 -5.38 -4.46 -3.93
C TYR A 138 -5.28 -3.70 -2.59
N PHE A 139 -5.13 -4.40 -1.47
CA PHE A 139 -4.93 -3.79 -0.16
C PHE A 139 -3.64 -2.94 -0.11
N TRP A 140 -2.54 -3.42 -0.70
CA TRP A 140 -1.32 -2.63 -0.86
C TRP A 140 -1.57 -1.35 -1.65
N ILE A 141 -2.23 -1.44 -2.79
CA ILE A 141 -2.50 -0.28 -3.64
C ILE A 141 -3.47 0.71 -2.99
N LEU A 142 -4.42 0.23 -2.19
CA LEU A 142 -5.28 1.07 -1.36
C LEU A 142 -4.48 1.88 -0.32
N GLY A 143 -3.35 1.35 0.13
CA GLY A 143 -2.40 2.05 1.00
C GLY A 143 -1.67 3.20 0.33
N VAL A 144 -1.45 3.14 -1.00
CA VAL A 144 -0.77 4.19 -1.77
C VAL A 144 -1.68 5.41 -1.95
N TYR A 145 -2.94 5.18 -2.35
CA TYR A 145 -3.95 6.24 -2.47
C TYR A 145 -5.36 5.67 -2.30
N PHE A 146 -6.15 6.26 -1.41
CA PHE A 146 -7.48 5.75 -1.05
C PHE A 146 -8.63 6.61 -1.58
N GLU A 147 -8.33 7.83 -2.02
CA GLU A 147 -9.31 8.81 -2.44
C GLU A 147 -10.02 8.38 -3.74
N PRO A 148 -11.31 8.72 -3.90
CA PRO A 148 -12.13 8.20 -5.01
C PRO A 148 -11.59 8.61 -6.39
N LYS A 149 -10.99 9.81 -6.51
CA LYS A 149 -10.38 10.31 -7.76
C LYS A 149 -9.27 9.41 -8.32
N TYR A 150 -8.64 8.57 -7.49
CA TYR A 150 -7.59 7.65 -7.91
C TYR A 150 -8.08 6.24 -8.23
N SER A 151 -9.40 6.03 -8.38
CA SER A 151 -9.99 4.73 -8.69
C SER A 151 -9.34 4.01 -9.86
N ARG A 152 -9.16 4.72 -10.98
CA ARG A 152 -8.51 4.17 -12.16
C ARG A 152 -7.08 3.74 -11.87
N ALA A 153 -6.31 4.61 -11.20
CA ALA A 153 -4.93 4.32 -10.84
C ALA A 153 -4.85 3.08 -9.96
N ARG A 154 -5.76 2.92 -8.98
CA ARG A 154 -5.78 1.73 -8.11
C ARG A 154 -6.01 0.45 -8.89
N LYS A 155 -6.98 0.46 -9.80
CA LYS A 155 -7.29 -0.71 -10.63
C LYS A 155 -6.11 -1.07 -11.54
N MET A 156 -5.55 -0.09 -12.25
CA MET A 156 -4.40 -0.30 -13.15
C MET A 156 -3.17 -0.80 -12.39
N LEU A 157 -2.81 -0.16 -11.27
CA LEU A 157 -1.65 -0.55 -10.48
C LEU A 157 -1.83 -1.91 -9.80
N THR A 158 -3.05 -2.26 -9.38
CA THR A 158 -3.34 -3.61 -8.84
C THR A 158 -3.13 -4.69 -9.90
N LYS A 159 -3.59 -4.46 -11.15
CA LYS A 159 -3.37 -5.38 -12.26
C LYS A 159 -1.87 -5.58 -12.51
N VAL A 160 -1.10 -4.49 -12.61
CA VAL A 160 0.37 -4.55 -12.78
C VAL A 160 1.02 -5.31 -11.63
N LEU A 161 0.74 -4.94 -10.38
CA LEU A 161 1.32 -5.59 -9.20
C LEU A 161 0.99 -7.08 -9.16
N LYS A 162 -0.24 -7.48 -9.54
CA LYS A 162 -0.61 -8.90 -9.56
C LYS A 162 0.15 -9.68 -10.64
N MET A 163 0.36 -9.08 -11.82
CA MET A 163 1.18 -9.67 -12.89
C MET A 163 2.64 -9.79 -12.47
N THR A 164 3.21 -8.71 -11.93
CA THR A 164 4.57 -8.70 -11.38
C THR A 164 4.77 -9.79 -10.33
N SER A 165 3.79 -10.01 -9.44
CA SER A 165 3.87 -11.08 -8.43
C SER A 165 3.94 -12.50 -9.03
N ILE A 166 3.31 -12.76 -10.18
CA ILE A 166 3.43 -14.08 -10.84
C ILE A 166 4.78 -14.19 -11.54
N ILE A 167 5.25 -13.10 -12.14
CA ILE A 167 6.57 -13.06 -12.78
C ILE A 167 7.65 -13.31 -11.71
N ASP A 168 7.59 -12.63 -10.56
CA ASP A 168 8.44 -12.85 -9.38
C ASP A 168 8.49 -14.33 -8.98
N ASP A 169 7.33 -14.97 -8.77
CA ASP A 169 7.26 -16.42 -8.47
C ASP A 169 7.84 -17.30 -9.59
N THR A 170 7.73 -16.85 -10.84
CA THR A 170 8.27 -17.56 -12.01
C THR A 170 9.79 -17.50 -12.02
N PHE A 171 10.39 -16.35 -11.70
CA PHE A 171 11.84 -16.17 -11.61
C PHE A 171 12.45 -16.86 -10.39
N ASP A 172 11.80 -16.76 -9.23
CA ASP A 172 12.38 -17.21 -7.96
C ASP A 172 12.21 -18.71 -7.70
N ALA A 173 11.12 -19.31 -8.19
CA ALA A 173 10.68 -20.62 -7.71
C ALA A 173 10.26 -21.62 -8.80
N TYR A 174 10.26 -21.25 -10.08
CA TYR A 174 9.70 -22.12 -11.13
C TYR A 174 10.54 -22.28 -12.39
N ALA A 175 10.82 -21.21 -13.12
CA ALA A 175 11.41 -21.28 -14.45
C ALA A 175 12.90 -21.62 -14.41
N THR A 176 13.38 -22.24 -15.48
CA THR A 176 14.83 -22.47 -15.65
C THR A 176 15.52 -21.22 -16.18
N TYR A 177 16.84 -21.11 -16.00
CA TYR A 177 17.61 -19.97 -16.50
C TYR A 177 17.41 -19.74 -18.01
N ASP A 178 17.41 -20.80 -18.83
CA ASP A 178 17.23 -20.68 -20.29
C ASP A 178 15.84 -20.14 -20.65
N GLU A 179 14.80 -20.56 -19.92
CA GLU A 179 13.45 -20.03 -20.08
C GLU A 179 13.39 -18.55 -19.69
N LEU A 180 14.03 -18.18 -18.57
CA LEU A 180 14.08 -16.79 -18.09
C LEU A 180 14.80 -15.87 -19.06
N VAL A 181 15.89 -16.32 -19.69
CA VAL A 181 16.60 -15.53 -20.72
C VAL A 181 15.66 -15.16 -21.87
N THR A 182 14.90 -16.15 -22.38
CA THR A 182 13.94 -15.88 -23.47
C THR A 182 12.78 -14.99 -23.04
N PHE A 183 12.32 -15.13 -21.80
CA PHE A 183 11.22 -14.32 -21.26
C PHE A 183 11.65 -12.87 -20.99
N THR A 184 12.86 -12.67 -20.47
CA THR A 184 13.46 -11.33 -20.27
C THR A 184 13.66 -10.62 -21.61
N ASP A 185 14.18 -11.29 -22.65
CA ASP A 185 14.30 -10.71 -24.00
C ASP A 185 12.93 -10.28 -24.56
N ALA A 186 11.88 -11.10 -24.34
CA ALA A 186 10.52 -10.73 -24.75
C ALA A 186 9.98 -9.51 -24.00
N ILE A 187 10.25 -9.38 -22.69
CA ILE A 187 9.90 -8.19 -21.90
C ILE A 187 10.64 -6.95 -22.42
N GLN A 188 11.95 -7.07 -22.70
CA GLN A 188 12.77 -5.97 -23.23
C GLN A 188 12.26 -5.44 -24.56
N ARG A 189 11.86 -6.33 -25.47
CA ARG A 189 11.32 -5.95 -26.78
C ARG A 189 9.93 -5.32 -26.66
N TRP A 190 9.10 -5.81 -25.74
CA TRP A 190 7.71 -5.36 -25.56
C TRP A 190 6.88 -5.47 -26.86
N GLU A 191 7.12 -6.50 -27.66
CA GLU A 191 6.45 -6.71 -28.96
C GLU A 191 5.55 -7.96 -28.92
N ALA A 192 4.37 -7.89 -29.55
CA ALA A 192 3.44 -9.03 -29.58
C ALA A 192 4.02 -10.28 -30.25
N ASN A 193 4.94 -10.12 -31.21
CA ASN A 193 5.62 -11.23 -31.91
C ASN A 193 6.62 -11.99 -31.03
N ALA A 194 7.10 -11.40 -29.92
CA ALA A 194 8.04 -12.04 -29.00
C ALA A 194 7.38 -13.18 -28.20
N ILE A 195 6.05 -13.31 -28.29
CA ILE A 195 5.32 -14.43 -27.68
C ILE A 195 5.74 -15.79 -28.26
N ASP A 196 6.24 -15.83 -29.49
CA ASP A 196 6.64 -17.08 -30.15
C ASP A 196 7.99 -17.59 -29.65
N SER A 197 8.84 -16.71 -29.12
CA SER A 197 10.17 -17.08 -28.58
C SER A 197 10.14 -17.54 -27.12
N ILE A 198 8.99 -17.44 -26.43
CA ILE A 198 8.85 -17.85 -25.02
C ILE A 198 8.12 -19.20 -24.86
N PRO A 199 8.38 -19.93 -23.75
CA PRO A 199 7.72 -21.19 -23.46
C PRO A 199 6.18 -21.09 -23.48
N PRO A 200 5.45 -22.10 -24.00
CA PRO A 200 4.00 -22.05 -24.12
C PRO A 200 3.24 -21.71 -22.83
N TYR A 201 3.73 -22.13 -21.67
CA TYR A 201 3.09 -21.85 -20.39
C TYR A 201 3.22 -20.37 -19.96
N MET A 202 4.27 -19.67 -20.39
CA MET A 202 4.49 -18.25 -20.09
C MET A 202 3.75 -17.30 -21.04
N ARG A 203 3.34 -17.78 -22.22
CA ARG A 203 2.64 -16.98 -23.25
C ARG A 203 1.39 -16.27 -22.73
N PRO A 204 0.48 -16.93 -21.97
CA PRO A 204 -0.68 -16.24 -21.43
C PRO A 204 -0.30 -15.10 -20.47
N LEU A 205 0.73 -15.30 -19.65
CA LEU A 205 1.24 -14.28 -18.72
C LEU A 205 1.78 -13.06 -19.48
N TYR A 206 2.61 -13.29 -20.51
CA TYR A 206 3.13 -12.23 -21.36
C TYR A 206 2.02 -11.46 -22.09
N GLN A 207 1.06 -12.18 -22.67
CA GLN A 207 -0.09 -11.56 -23.35
C GLN A 207 -0.91 -10.69 -22.39
N ALA A 208 -1.22 -11.19 -21.20
CA ALA A 208 -1.98 -10.43 -20.21
C ALA A 208 -1.24 -9.15 -19.75
N LEU A 209 0.10 -9.19 -19.68
CA LEU A 209 0.92 -8.00 -19.39
C LEU A 209 0.77 -6.97 -20.52
N LEU A 210 0.89 -7.39 -21.78
CA LEU A 210 0.69 -6.50 -22.94
C LEU A 210 -0.73 -5.92 -22.98
N ASP A 211 -1.75 -6.72 -22.69
CA ASP A 211 -3.16 -6.31 -22.69
C ASP A 211 -3.43 -5.22 -21.64
N ILE A 212 -2.85 -5.35 -20.44
CA ILE A 212 -2.95 -4.32 -19.38
C ILE A 212 -2.37 -2.99 -19.88
N TYR A 213 -1.19 -3.02 -20.49
CA TYR A 213 -0.55 -1.79 -20.98
C TYR A 213 -1.27 -1.20 -22.19
N SER A 214 -1.89 -2.04 -23.02
CA SER A 214 -2.76 -1.61 -24.11
C SER A 214 -4.03 -0.91 -23.57
N GLU A 215 -4.63 -1.42 -22.48
CA GLU A 215 -5.73 -0.75 -21.79
C GLU A 215 -5.28 0.63 -21.26
N MET A 216 -4.09 0.71 -20.65
CA MET A 216 -3.53 1.99 -20.18
C MET A 216 -3.31 2.98 -21.33
N GLU A 217 -2.75 2.52 -22.45
CA GLU A 217 -2.54 3.30 -23.66
C GLU A 217 -3.84 3.93 -24.19
N GLN A 218 -4.89 3.12 -24.34
CA GLN A 218 -6.19 3.60 -24.81
C GLN A 218 -6.77 4.70 -23.93
N VAL A 219 -6.54 4.61 -22.61
CA VAL A 219 -7.03 5.61 -21.67
C VAL A 219 -6.16 6.86 -21.68
N LEU A 220 -4.83 6.73 -21.63
CA LEU A 220 -3.90 7.86 -21.57
C LEU A 220 -3.83 8.64 -22.89
N SER A 221 -4.05 7.97 -24.02
CA SER A 221 -4.16 8.61 -25.34
C SER A 221 -5.32 9.61 -25.38
N LYS A 222 -6.48 9.24 -24.83
CA LYS A 222 -7.66 10.13 -24.70
C LYS A 222 -7.42 11.34 -23.78
N GLU A 223 -6.39 11.29 -22.93
CA GLU A 223 -6.03 12.38 -22.02
C GLU A 223 -4.80 13.17 -22.46
N CYS A 224 -4.24 12.88 -23.65
CA CYS A 224 -2.98 13.46 -24.13
C CYS A 224 -1.81 13.27 -23.13
N LYS A 225 -1.72 12.09 -22.50
CA LYS A 225 -0.71 11.72 -21.49
C LYS A 225 0.03 10.44 -21.83
N LEU A 226 0.16 10.13 -23.12
CA LEU A 226 0.73 8.88 -23.61
C LEU A 226 2.22 8.74 -23.25
N ASP A 227 2.92 9.88 -23.13
CA ASP A 227 4.30 9.97 -22.66
C ASP A 227 4.53 9.27 -21.31
N ARG A 228 3.51 9.24 -20.44
CA ARG A 228 3.61 8.58 -19.12
C ARG A 228 3.71 7.07 -19.20
N LEU A 229 3.18 6.47 -20.27
CA LEU A 229 3.22 5.02 -20.47
C LEU A 229 4.64 4.54 -20.75
N TYR A 230 5.47 5.37 -21.39
CA TYR A 230 6.88 5.07 -21.63
C TYR A 230 7.60 4.77 -20.30
N TYR A 231 7.44 5.63 -19.30
CA TYR A 231 8.04 5.42 -17.98
C TYR A 231 7.51 4.17 -17.29
N ALA A 232 6.20 3.91 -17.36
CA ALA A 232 5.62 2.72 -16.77
C ALA A 232 6.11 1.41 -17.41
N LYS A 233 6.41 1.42 -18.73
CA LYS A 233 7.03 0.28 -19.42
C LYS A 233 8.49 0.14 -19.03
N TYR A 234 9.22 1.26 -19.01
CA TYR A 234 10.63 1.31 -18.62
C TYR A 234 10.87 0.69 -17.24
N GLU A 235 10.06 1.05 -16.23
CA GLU A 235 10.20 0.49 -14.88
C GLU A 235 9.95 -1.03 -14.83
N VAL A 236 9.02 -1.55 -15.63
CA VAL A 236 8.80 -3.01 -15.69
C VAL A 236 9.92 -3.72 -16.41
N ILE A 237 10.45 -3.14 -17.49
CA ILE A 237 11.64 -3.68 -18.16
C ILE A 237 12.79 -3.72 -17.16
N PHE A 238 13.08 -2.59 -16.50
CA PHE A 238 14.15 -2.48 -15.51
C PHE A 238 14.00 -3.47 -14.34
N LEU A 239 12.77 -3.78 -13.91
CA LEU A 239 12.54 -4.74 -12.83
C LEU A 239 12.97 -6.17 -13.19
N PHE A 240 12.93 -6.54 -14.47
CA PHE A 240 13.14 -7.91 -14.94
C PHE A 240 14.40 -8.11 -15.80
N THR A 241 15.28 -7.11 -15.83
CA THR A 241 16.52 -7.09 -16.63
C THR A 241 17.71 -6.66 -15.79
#